data_AF-A0A7R9HAG1-F1
#
_entry.id   AF-A0A7R9HAG1-F1
#
_cell.length_a   1.000
_cell.length_b   1.000
_cell.length_c   1.000
_cell.angle_alpha   90.00
_cell.angle_beta   90.00
_cell.angle_gamma   90.00
#
_symmetry.space_group_name_H-M   'P 1'
#
loop_
_entity.id
_entity.type
_entity.pdbx_description
1 polymer ?
#
loop_
_entity_poly.entity_id
_entity_poly.type
_entity_poly.pdbx_seq_one_letter_code
_entity_poly.pdbx_strand_id
1 'polypeptide(L)'
;MCYLASQRFVHRDLACRNCLVGSGLTVKIADFGMSRDVYTCDYYKIGGSRLLPVRWMSPESVLYGRFTLESDVWSYGVVLWEIYSMGKQPYYGHSNEEVVRLILQGIMLIPPDDCPTLICELMRSCWKTEPRDRIRFPEIYDKLCKARDESPVAEPSDTIPALSNSQGSAFVPSSTPLPRPPEVIPVGQFRTVELLDTENYLLPQVPPASRTEYLQPLPD
;
A
#
# COMPACT_ATOMS: atom_id res chain seq x y z
N MET A 1 -6.82 8.14 -9.36
CA MET A 1 -5.87 9.27 -9.50
C MET A 1 -6.15 10.21 -10.67
N CYS A 2 -6.55 9.75 -11.86
CA CYS A 2 -6.87 10.65 -13.00
C CYS A 2 -7.79 11.83 -12.63
N TYR A 3 -8.86 11.55 -11.86
CA TYR A 3 -9.76 12.57 -11.37
C TYR A 3 -9.06 13.61 -10.46
N LEU A 4 -8.31 13.19 -9.45
CA LEU A 4 -7.58 14.11 -8.56
C LEU A 4 -6.58 14.96 -9.35
N ALA A 5 -5.87 14.36 -10.30
CA ALA A 5 -4.94 15.05 -11.18
C ALA A 5 -5.62 16.13 -12.04
N SER A 6 -6.81 15.85 -12.59
CA SER A 6 -7.56 16.84 -13.38
C SER A 6 -8.08 18.00 -12.53
N GLN A 7 -8.33 17.76 -11.23
CA GLN A 7 -8.67 18.80 -10.25
C GLN A 7 -7.44 19.53 -9.69
N ARG A 8 -6.23 19.23 -10.17
CA ARG A 8 -4.96 19.76 -9.65
C ARG A 8 -4.79 19.50 -8.15
N PHE A 9 -5.30 18.36 -7.68
CA PHE A 9 -5.21 17.93 -6.29
C PHE A 9 -4.09 16.90 -6.13
N VAL A 10 -3.15 17.18 -5.23
CA VAL A 10 -2.03 16.28 -4.88
C VAL A 10 -2.38 15.55 -3.59
N HIS A 11 -2.38 14.21 -3.62
CA HIS A 11 -2.76 13.34 -2.52
C HIS A 11 -1.71 13.29 -1.40
N ARG A 12 -0.42 13.20 -1.75
CA ARG A 12 0.75 13.21 -0.82
C ARG A 12 0.92 11.99 0.10
N ASP A 13 -0.12 11.18 0.27
CA ASP A 13 -0.10 9.95 1.08
C ASP A 13 -0.78 8.78 0.33
N LEU A 14 -0.47 8.62 -0.95
CA LEU A 14 -1.06 7.55 -1.76
C LEU A 14 -0.37 6.21 -1.43
N ALA A 15 -1.13 5.29 -0.83
CA ALA A 15 -0.67 3.97 -0.38
C ALA A 15 -1.85 3.00 -0.33
N CYS A 16 -1.60 1.69 -0.32
CA CYS A 16 -2.68 0.70 -0.20
C CYS A 16 -3.52 0.85 1.09
N ARG A 17 -2.91 1.25 2.22
CA ARG A 17 -3.64 1.54 3.48
C ARG A 17 -4.69 2.65 3.33
N ASN A 18 -4.51 3.53 2.36
CA ASN A 18 -5.42 4.64 2.05
C ASN A 18 -6.37 4.30 0.88
N CYS A 19 -6.48 3.02 0.52
CA CYS A 19 -7.44 2.51 -0.44
C CYS A 19 -8.47 1.63 0.28
N LEU A 20 -9.76 1.94 0.11
CA LEU A 20 -10.87 1.18 0.66
C LEU A 20 -11.42 0.22 -0.39
N VAL A 21 -11.66 -1.03 0.01
CA VAL A 21 -12.27 -2.05 -0.84
C VAL A 21 -13.75 -2.21 -0.47
N GLY A 22 -14.63 -1.99 -1.44
CA GLY A 22 -16.07 -2.17 -1.31
C GLY A 22 -16.60 -3.41 -2.04
N SER A 23 -17.93 -3.48 -2.20
CA SER A 23 -18.59 -4.54 -2.95
C SER A 23 -18.08 -4.64 -4.39
N GLY A 24 -17.99 -5.87 -4.91
CA GLY A 24 -17.54 -6.15 -6.28
C GLY A 24 -16.09 -5.74 -6.53
N LEU A 25 -15.22 -5.80 -5.51
CA LEU A 25 -13.81 -5.39 -5.58
C LEU A 25 -13.61 -3.93 -6.04
N THR A 26 -14.60 -3.06 -5.81
CA THR A 26 -14.47 -1.64 -6.11
C THR A 26 -13.51 -0.99 -5.12
N VAL A 27 -12.38 -0.48 -5.60
CA VAL A 27 -11.38 0.23 -4.78
C VAL A 27 -11.59 1.74 -4.86
N LYS A 28 -11.62 2.42 -3.71
CA LYS A 28 -11.72 3.89 -3.60
C LYS A 28 -10.55 4.46 -2.84
N ILE A 29 -9.98 5.55 -3.35
CA ILE A 29 -8.94 6.29 -2.65
C ILE A 29 -9.60 7.11 -1.53
N ALA A 30 -9.04 7.04 -0.34
CA ALA A 30 -9.45 7.74 0.86
C ALA A 30 -8.26 8.47 1.49
N ASP A 31 -8.53 9.41 2.40
CA ASP A 31 -7.50 10.08 3.19
C ASP A 31 -7.90 10.02 4.67
N PHE A 32 -7.28 9.09 5.41
CA PHE A 32 -7.43 8.99 6.86
C PHE A 32 -6.32 9.71 7.61
N GLY A 33 -5.66 10.72 7.02
CA GLY A 33 -4.45 11.38 7.52
C GLY A 33 -4.51 11.95 8.95
N MET A 34 -5.67 11.87 9.63
CA MET A 34 -5.91 12.22 11.03
C MET A 34 -5.99 11.02 12.00
N SER A 35 -6.13 9.77 11.53
CA SER A 35 -6.27 8.56 12.36
C SER A 35 -5.02 7.69 12.25
N ARG A 36 -4.07 7.80 13.20
CA ARG A 36 -2.68 7.33 13.02
C ARG A 36 -2.18 6.24 13.97
N ASP A 37 -2.92 5.94 15.03
CA ASP A 37 -2.39 5.20 16.19
C ASP A 37 -1.85 3.79 15.85
N VAL A 38 -2.46 3.10 14.88
CA VAL A 38 -2.09 1.72 14.48
C VAL A 38 -1.12 1.63 13.30
N TYR A 39 -0.72 2.75 12.66
CA TYR A 39 0.15 2.77 11.46
C TYR A 39 1.50 3.46 11.70
N THR A 40 1.95 3.56 12.95
CA THR A 40 3.16 4.31 13.33
C THR A 40 4.42 3.90 12.57
N CYS A 41 4.56 2.62 12.20
CA CYS A 41 5.73 2.11 11.45
C CYS A 41 5.84 2.68 10.02
N ASP A 42 4.74 3.13 9.43
CA ASP A 42 4.71 3.68 8.08
C ASP A 42 5.04 5.18 8.02
N TYR A 43 5.05 5.86 9.16
CA TYR A 43 5.24 7.31 9.24
C TYR A 43 6.51 7.69 10.00
N TYR A 44 7.32 8.57 9.41
CA TYR A 44 8.59 9.05 9.96
C TYR A 44 8.64 10.57 10.09
N LYS A 45 9.37 11.09 11.09
CA LYS A 45 9.55 12.54 11.29
C LYS A 45 10.82 13.03 10.61
N ILE A 46 10.67 13.77 9.53
CA ILE A 46 11.78 14.52 8.91
C ILE A 46 11.71 15.97 9.42
N GLY A 47 12.76 16.47 10.06
CA GLY A 47 12.87 17.89 10.43
C GLY A 47 11.92 18.38 11.54
N GLY A 48 11.26 17.49 12.29
CA GLY A 48 10.83 17.78 13.66
C GLY A 48 9.37 18.15 13.95
N SER A 49 8.41 18.08 13.01
CA SER A 49 6.99 18.20 13.44
C SER A 49 5.97 17.37 12.67
N ARG A 50 6.17 17.10 11.39
CA ARG A 50 5.22 16.34 10.57
C ARG A 50 5.68 14.90 10.36
N LEU A 51 4.80 13.97 10.67
CA LEU A 51 4.89 12.56 10.29
C LEU A 51 4.63 12.41 8.79
N LEU A 52 5.52 11.72 8.08
CA LEU A 52 5.53 11.57 6.63
C LEU A 52 5.67 10.09 6.20
N PRO A 53 4.96 9.64 5.14
CA PRO A 53 4.98 8.26 4.67
C PRO A 53 6.22 7.97 3.81
N VAL A 54 7.42 8.06 4.38
CA VAL A 54 8.70 8.13 3.63
C VAL A 54 8.93 6.99 2.64
N ARG A 55 8.39 5.80 2.90
CA ARG A 55 8.51 4.62 2.03
C ARG A 55 7.75 4.74 0.71
N TRP A 56 6.77 5.64 0.63
CA TRP A 56 5.99 5.93 -0.58
C TRP A 56 6.43 7.23 -1.27
N MET A 57 7.27 8.03 -0.63
CA MET A 57 7.64 9.36 -1.12
C MET A 57 8.69 9.30 -2.24
N SER A 58 8.60 10.26 -3.17
CA SER A 58 9.61 10.47 -4.19
C SER A 58 10.88 11.15 -3.63
N PRO A 59 12.03 11.08 -4.33
CA PRO A 59 13.28 11.66 -3.85
C PRO A 59 13.18 13.17 -3.61
N GLU A 60 12.49 13.91 -4.50
CA GLU A 60 12.27 15.35 -4.33
C GLU A 60 11.32 15.70 -3.18
N SER A 61 10.36 14.82 -2.86
CA SER A 61 9.51 14.95 -1.68
C SER A 61 10.30 14.69 -0.40
N VAL A 62 11.18 13.69 -0.38
CA VAL A 62 12.03 13.38 0.78
C VAL A 62 13.07 14.48 1.03
N LEU A 63 13.74 14.95 -0.03
CA LEU A 63 14.86 15.90 0.08
C LEU A 63 14.41 17.34 0.27
N TYR A 64 13.36 17.77 -0.44
CA TYR A 64 12.95 19.18 -0.51
C TYR A 64 11.54 19.43 0.00
N GLY A 65 10.80 18.39 0.42
CA GLY A 65 9.39 18.53 0.79
C GLY A 65 8.49 18.95 -0.39
N ARG A 66 8.91 18.70 -1.63
CA ARG A 66 8.16 19.08 -2.84
C ARG A 66 7.15 17.99 -3.20
N PHE A 67 5.87 18.32 -3.11
CA PHE A 67 4.76 17.45 -3.47
C PHE A 67 4.05 17.96 -4.71
N THR A 68 3.99 17.13 -5.75
CA THR A 68 3.36 17.40 -7.05
C THR A 68 2.60 16.18 -7.55
N LEU A 69 1.91 16.30 -8.69
CA LEU A 69 1.24 15.16 -9.32
C LEU A 69 2.24 14.06 -9.71
N GLU A 70 3.46 14.44 -10.08
CA GLU A 70 4.56 13.52 -10.42
C GLU A 70 5.10 12.79 -9.18
N SER A 71 5.03 13.40 -7.98
CA SER A 71 5.32 12.69 -6.72
C SER A 71 4.21 11.70 -6.33
N ASP A 72 2.95 11.98 -6.68
CA ASP A 72 1.86 11.02 -6.53
C ASP A 72 2.00 9.85 -7.52
N VAL A 73 2.50 10.10 -8.74
CA VAL A 73 2.82 9.03 -9.71
C VAL A 73 3.88 8.09 -9.14
N TRP A 74 4.92 8.62 -8.52
CA TRP A 74 5.92 7.80 -7.83
C TRP A 74 5.29 6.92 -6.75
N SER A 75 4.45 7.52 -5.91
CA SER A 75 3.71 6.83 -4.85
C SER A 75 2.80 5.73 -5.43
N TYR A 76 2.18 5.97 -6.59
CA TYR A 76 1.37 4.98 -7.30
C TYR A 76 2.21 3.79 -7.78
N GLY A 77 3.46 3.99 -8.19
CA GLY A 77 4.39 2.89 -8.47
C GLY A 77 4.62 2.00 -7.24
N VAL A 78 4.75 2.61 -6.05
CA VAL A 78 4.86 1.86 -4.78
C VAL A 78 3.55 1.12 -4.47
N VAL A 79 2.38 1.72 -4.75
CA VAL A 79 1.08 1.04 -4.62
C VAL A 79 0.99 -0.19 -5.53
N LEU A 80 1.46 -0.11 -6.78
CA LEU A 80 1.52 -1.27 -7.66
C LEU A 80 2.42 -2.36 -7.05
N TRP A 81 3.56 -1.98 -6.48
CA TRP A 81 4.45 -2.92 -5.80
C TRP A 81 3.80 -3.58 -4.59
N GLU A 82 3.08 -2.83 -3.75
CA GLU A 82 2.30 -3.37 -2.64
C GLU A 82 1.28 -4.41 -3.13
N ILE A 83 0.51 -4.10 -4.18
CA ILE A 83 -0.51 -5.00 -4.74
C ILE A 83 0.13 -6.33 -5.18
N TYR A 84 1.21 -6.27 -5.97
CA TYR A 84 1.84 -7.46 -6.53
C TYR A 84 2.77 -8.19 -5.56
N SER A 85 3.15 -7.57 -4.45
CA SER A 85 3.88 -8.21 -3.35
C SER A 85 2.96 -8.78 -2.27
N MET A 86 1.64 -8.78 -2.50
CA MET A 86 0.61 -9.23 -1.55
C MET A 86 0.63 -8.44 -0.23
N GLY A 87 0.84 -7.13 -0.33
CA GLY A 87 0.77 -6.19 0.79
C GLY A 87 2.02 -6.17 1.68
N LYS A 88 3.19 -6.60 1.16
CA LYS A 88 4.44 -6.43 1.90
C LYS A 88 4.70 -4.95 2.15
N GLN A 89 5.34 -4.65 3.28
CA GLN A 89 5.78 -3.29 3.55
C GLN A 89 6.90 -2.91 2.55
N PRO A 90 6.80 -1.77 1.86
CA PRO A 90 7.89 -1.31 1.00
C PRO A 90 9.17 -1.12 1.81
N TYR A 91 10.29 -1.64 1.31
CA TYR A 91 11.57 -1.66 2.02
C TYR A 91 11.50 -2.36 3.39
N TYR A 92 10.70 -3.43 3.52
CA TYR A 92 10.66 -4.24 4.74
C TYR A 92 12.07 -4.64 5.19
N GLY A 93 12.31 -4.79 6.50
CA GLY A 93 13.65 -5.10 7.03
C GLY A 93 14.63 -3.91 7.09
N HIS A 94 14.24 -2.73 6.60
CA HIS A 94 15.00 -1.48 6.78
C HIS A 94 14.28 -0.51 7.72
N SER A 95 15.03 0.22 8.52
CA SER A 95 14.54 1.38 9.30
C SER A 95 14.15 2.55 8.39
N ASN A 96 13.34 3.48 8.88
CA ASN A 96 12.91 4.63 8.08
C ASN A 96 14.09 5.53 7.68
N GLU A 97 15.12 5.64 8.53
CA GLU A 97 16.37 6.37 8.27
C GLU A 97 17.20 5.70 7.17
N GLU A 98 17.21 4.37 7.12
CA GLU A 98 17.85 3.61 6.02
C GLU A 98 17.09 3.79 4.73
N VAL A 99 15.75 3.71 4.75
CA VAL A 99 14.91 3.94 3.56
C VAL A 99 15.16 5.31 2.96
N VAL A 100 15.22 6.36 3.78
CA VAL A 100 15.57 7.71 3.31
C VAL A 100 16.92 7.70 2.58
N ARG A 101 17.94 7.04 3.14
CA ARG A 101 19.26 6.93 2.49
C ARG A 101 19.19 6.15 1.18
N LEU A 102 18.47 5.04 1.13
CA LEU A 102 18.29 4.23 -0.07
C LEU A 102 17.61 5.03 -1.19
N ILE A 103 16.51 5.71 -0.90
CA ILE A 103 15.79 6.55 -1.87
C ILE A 103 16.71 7.66 -2.42
N LEU A 104 17.49 8.33 -1.56
CA LEU A 104 18.41 9.39 -1.97
C LEU A 104 19.62 8.86 -2.77
N GLN A 105 19.99 7.60 -2.57
CA GLN A 105 21.00 6.90 -3.39
C GLN A 105 20.42 6.36 -4.70
N GLY A 106 19.12 6.54 -4.93
CA GLY A 106 18.43 5.99 -6.09
C GLY A 106 18.29 4.47 -6.03
N ILE A 107 18.23 3.87 -4.84
CA ILE A 107 17.95 2.45 -4.67
C ILE A 107 16.46 2.27 -4.44
N MET A 108 15.82 1.48 -5.31
CA MET A 108 14.37 1.30 -5.44
C MET A 108 13.96 -0.15 -5.39
N LEU A 109 12.65 -0.37 -5.24
CA LEU A 109 12.03 -1.70 -5.20
C LEU A 109 12.17 -2.42 -6.56
N ILE A 110 12.33 -3.74 -6.50
CA ILE A 110 12.27 -4.64 -7.66
C ILE A 110 10.80 -5.10 -7.83
N PRO A 111 10.21 -4.96 -9.04
CA PRO A 111 8.92 -5.57 -9.34
C PRO A 111 8.94 -7.08 -9.04
N PRO A 112 7.96 -7.66 -8.32
CA PRO A 112 7.93 -9.08 -7.98
C PRO A 112 8.00 -10.00 -9.22
N ASP A 113 8.59 -11.20 -9.10
CA ASP A 113 8.83 -12.09 -10.25
C ASP A 113 7.55 -12.54 -10.98
N ASP A 114 6.45 -12.74 -10.24
CA ASP A 114 5.15 -13.14 -10.79
C ASP A 114 4.35 -11.95 -11.35
N CYS A 115 4.93 -10.75 -11.39
CA CYS A 115 4.26 -9.54 -11.83
C CYS A 115 4.18 -9.48 -13.37
N PRO A 116 3.00 -9.23 -13.98
CA PRO A 116 2.86 -9.10 -15.42
C PRO A 116 3.79 -8.03 -15.99
N THR A 117 4.37 -8.28 -17.16
CA THR A 117 5.34 -7.38 -17.83
C THR A 117 4.85 -5.93 -17.89
N LEU A 118 3.58 -5.73 -18.26
CA LEU A 118 2.96 -4.41 -18.31
C LEU A 118 3.07 -3.65 -16.97
N ILE A 119 2.84 -4.35 -15.86
CA ILE A 119 2.89 -3.74 -14.53
C ILE A 119 4.33 -3.43 -14.15
N CYS A 120 5.28 -4.33 -14.46
CA CYS A 120 6.71 -4.08 -14.27
C CYS A 120 7.16 -2.81 -15.03
N GLU A 121 6.70 -2.63 -16.27
CA GLU A 121 6.96 -1.44 -17.08
C GLU A 121 6.31 -0.18 -16.50
N LEU A 122 5.07 -0.27 -16.01
CA LEU A 122 4.39 0.84 -15.34
C LEU A 122 5.13 1.25 -14.06
N MET A 123 5.56 0.30 -13.22
CA MET A 123 6.37 0.60 -12.02
C MET A 123 7.65 1.35 -12.41
N ARG A 124 8.42 0.83 -13.38
CA ARG A 124 9.65 1.50 -13.86
C ARG A 124 9.38 2.89 -14.43
N SER A 125 8.26 3.07 -15.13
CA SER A 125 7.85 4.37 -15.69
C SER A 125 7.41 5.37 -14.60
N CYS A 126 6.92 4.89 -13.45
CA CYS A 126 6.61 5.73 -12.29
C CYS A 126 7.87 6.17 -11.54
N TRP A 127 8.92 5.36 -11.56
CA TRP A 127 10.19 5.60 -10.84
C TRP A 127 11.29 6.15 -11.75
N LYS A 128 10.96 7.11 -12.62
CA LYS A 128 11.98 7.91 -13.31
C LYS A 128 12.57 8.96 -12.37
N THR A 129 13.88 9.14 -12.47
CA THR A 129 14.65 10.09 -11.64
C THR A 129 14.09 11.49 -11.76
N GLU A 130 13.95 12.00 -12.98
CA GLU A 130 13.39 13.32 -13.22
C GLU A 130 11.86 13.26 -13.19
N PRO A 131 11.17 14.07 -12.35
CA PRO A 131 9.72 14.01 -12.22
C PRO A 131 8.95 14.17 -13.54
N ARG A 132 9.46 15.00 -14.46
CA ARG A 132 8.80 15.28 -15.74
C ARG A 132 8.80 14.10 -16.72
N ASP A 133 9.71 13.14 -16.51
CA ASP A 133 9.88 11.97 -17.37
C ASP A 133 9.03 10.79 -16.89
N ARG A 134 8.37 10.93 -15.73
CA ARG A 134 7.44 9.93 -15.19
C ARG A 134 6.15 9.88 -16.01
N ILE A 135 5.63 8.68 -16.20
CA ILE A 135 4.35 8.46 -16.90
C ILE A 135 3.20 9.18 -16.19
N ARG A 136 2.27 9.77 -16.95
CA ARG A 136 1.14 10.51 -16.36
C ARG A 136 -0.02 9.57 -16.04
N PHE A 137 -0.85 9.94 -15.05
CA PHE A 137 -2.03 9.14 -14.67
C PHE A 137 -2.99 8.77 -15.82
N PRO A 138 -3.31 9.66 -16.79
CA PRO A 138 -4.13 9.26 -17.93
C PRO A 138 -3.49 8.14 -18.76
N GLU A 139 -2.18 8.19 -18.99
CA GLU A 139 -1.46 7.17 -19.76
C GLU A 139 -1.41 5.82 -19.01
N ILE A 140 -1.23 5.86 -17.68
CA ILE A 140 -1.36 4.67 -16.82
C ILE A 140 -2.75 4.05 -16.99
N TYR A 141 -3.80 4.87 -16.87
CA TYR A 141 -5.19 4.40 -16.98
C TYR A 141 -5.48 3.77 -18.35
N ASP A 142 -5.06 4.42 -19.44
CA ASP A 142 -5.26 3.92 -20.79
C ASP A 142 -4.56 2.58 -21.02
N LYS A 143 -3.31 2.43 -20.54
CA LYS A 143 -2.56 1.17 -20.61
C LYS A 143 -3.25 0.05 -19.84
N LEU A 144 -3.75 0.33 -18.63
CA LEU A 144 -4.46 -0.66 -17.81
C LEU A 144 -5.83 -1.05 -18.42
N CYS A 145 -6.56 -0.10 -19.00
CA CYS A 145 -7.84 -0.39 -19.66
C CYS A 145 -7.65 -1.31 -20.87
N LYS A 146 -6.66 -1.01 -21.72
CA LYS A 146 -6.34 -1.86 -22.88
C LYS A 146 -6.03 -3.31 -22.45
N ALA A 147 -5.19 -3.48 -21.44
CA ALA A 147 -4.85 -4.81 -20.94
C ALA A 147 -6.03 -5.57 -20.34
N ARG A 148 -6.96 -4.87 -19.68
CA ARG A 148 -8.21 -5.47 -19.18
C ARG A 148 -9.09 -5.95 -20.33
N ASP A 149 -9.22 -5.13 -21.38
CA ASP A 149 -10.10 -5.42 -22.50
C ASP A 149 -9.52 -6.52 -23.44
N GLU A 150 -8.20 -6.68 -23.46
CA GLU A 150 -7.48 -7.76 -24.18
C GLU A 150 -7.42 -9.09 -23.40
N SER A 151 -7.67 -9.06 -22.10
CA SER A 151 -7.75 -10.29 -21.30
C SER A 151 -9.10 -10.97 -21.57
N PRO A 152 -9.14 -12.22 -22.08
CA PRO A 152 -10.41 -12.93 -22.19
C PRO A 152 -11.03 -13.01 -20.79
N VAL A 153 -12.26 -12.53 -20.65
CA VAL A 153 -12.99 -12.47 -19.39
C VAL A 153 -12.98 -13.86 -18.77
N ALA A 154 -12.11 -14.07 -17.78
CA ALA A 154 -12.35 -15.11 -16.80
C ALA A 154 -13.56 -14.59 -16.00
N GLU A 155 -14.72 -15.21 -16.26
CA GLU A 155 -15.93 -15.02 -15.46
C GLU A 155 -15.53 -14.92 -13.98
N PRO A 156 -16.00 -13.89 -13.24
CA PRO A 156 -15.78 -13.86 -11.81
C PRO A 156 -16.42 -15.11 -11.23
N SER A 157 -15.59 -16.07 -10.80
CA SER A 157 -16.10 -17.21 -10.06
C SER A 157 -16.53 -16.67 -8.71
N ASP A 158 -17.81 -16.29 -8.60
CA ASP A 158 -18.50 -15.91 -7.35
C ASP A 158 -18.61 -17.08 -6.35
N THR A 159 -17.78 -18.12 -6.49
CA THR A 159 -17.75 -19.25 -5.59
C THR A 159 -16.76 -18.99 -4.46
N ILE A 160 -17.19 -18.21 -3.47
CA ILE A 160 -16.74 -18.50 -2.10
C ILE A 160 -17.13 -19.97 -1.86
N PRO A 161 -16.23 -20.87 -1.42
CA PRO A 161 -16.62 -22.23 -1.09
C PRO A 161 -17.70 -22.18 -0.03
N ALA A 162 -18.94 -22.46 -0.43
CA ALA A 162 -20.06 -22.61 0.48
C ALA A 162 -19.69 -23.75 1.44
N LEU A 163 -19.42 -23.39 2.70
CA LEU A 163 -19.51 -24.34 3.80
C LEU A 163 -20.93 -24.91 3.74
N SER A 164 -21.01 -26.18 3.38
CA SER A 164 -22.24 -26.92 3.17
C SER A 164 -23.15 -26.81 4.39
N ASN A 165 -24.26 -26.09 4.24
CA ASN A 165 -25.38 -26.17 5.16
C ASN A 165 -26.02 -27.55 5.04
N SER A 166 -26.03 -28.30 6.14
CA SER A 166 -26.99 -29.38 6.34
C SER A 166 -28.12 -28.86 7.23
N GLN A 167 -29.33 -28.90 6.65
CA GLN A 167 -30.66 -28.95 7.27
C GLN A 167 -31.30 -27.64 7.79
N GLY A 168 -32.15 -27.09 6.91
CA GLY A 168 -33.54 -26.66 7.10
C GLY A 168 -34.04 -26.13 8.45
N SER A 169 -34.51 -24.88 8.43
CA SER A 169 -35.84 -24.47 8.93
C SER A 169 -36.08 -23.00 8.59
N ALA A 170 -37.29 -22.67 8.15
CA ALA A 170 -37.75 -21.29 7.95
C ALA A 170 -37.76 -20.54 9.30
N PHE A 171 -37.24 -19.31 9.36
CA PHE A 171 -37.43 -18.46 10.54
C PHE A 171 -37.68 -16.98 10.20
N VAL A 172 -38.70 -16.47 10.88
CA VAL A 172 -39.41 -15.18 10.81
C VAL A 172 -38.49 -14.04 11.30
N PRO A 173 -38.65 -12.77 10.86
CA PRO A 173 -37.79 -11.67 11.31
C PRO A 173 -37.98 -11.40 12.81
N SER A 174 -36.94 -11.65 13.61
CA SER A 174 -36.90 -11.25 15.02
C SER A 174 -36.20 -9.91 15.20
N SER A 175 -36.88 -8.99 15.87
CA SER A 175 -36.39 -7.69 16.34
C SER A 175 -35.42 -7.84 17.53
N THR A 176 -34.25 -8.42 17.28
CA THR A 176 -33.17 -8.54 18.27
C THR A 176 -32.02 -7.58 17.94
N PRO A 177 -31.53 -6.77 18.90
CA PRO A 177 -30.37 -5.92 18.69
C PRO A 177 -29.13 -6.76 18.34
N LEU A 178 -28.24 -6.20 17.51
CA LEU A 178 -26.97 -6.83 17.14
C LEU A 178 -26.18 -7.28 18.39
N PRO A 179 -25.44 -8.40 18.32
CA PRO A 179 -24.61 -8.85 19.44
C PRO A 179 -23.59 -7.77 19.79
N ARG A 180 -23.45 -7.51 21.08
CA ARG A 180 -22.38 -6.66 21.61
C ARG A 180 -21.04 -7.31 21.24
N PRO A 181 -19.99 -6.53 20.85
CA PRO A 181 -18.67 -7.09 20.59
C PRO A 181 -18.21 -7.95 21.78
N PRO A 182 -17.47 -9.05 21.53
CA PRO A 182 -17.02 -9.94 22.60
C PRO A 182 -16.19 -9.17 23.62
N GLU A 183 -16.34 -9.54 24.90
CA GLU A 183 -15.54 -8.95 25.98
C GLU A 183 -14.06 -9.09 25.67
N VAL A 184 -13.32 -8.00 25.91
CA VAL A 184 -11.87 -7.93 25.73
C VAL A 184 -11.24 -9.05 26.53
N ILE A 185 -10.63 -10.01 25.82
CA ILE A 185 -9.90 -11.12 26.44
C ILE A 185 -8.82 -10.51 27.34
N PRO A 186 -8.70 -10.92 28.61
CA PRO A 186 -7.66 -10.41 29.49
C PRO A 186 -6.29 -10.64 28.85
N VAL A 187 -5.51 -9.56 28.71
CA VAL A 187 -4.13 -9.58 28.24
C VAL A 187 -3.29 -10.34 29.28
N GLY A 188 -3.25 -11.66 29.16
CA GLY A 188 -2.58 -12.52 30.15
C GLY A 188 -2.17 -13.91 29.67
N GLN A 189 -2.57 -14.33 28.46
CA GLN A 189 -2.30 -15.70 27.99
C GLN A 189 -1.57 -15.79 26.64
N PHE A 190 -0.97 -14.70 26.18
CA PHE A 190 0.06 -14.76 25.14
C PHE A 190 1.33 -14.16 25.73
N ARG A 191 2.46 -14.86 25.60
CA ARG A 191 3.78 -14.26 25.81
C ARG A 191 4.02 -13.27 24.66
N THR A 192 3.37 -12.11 24.70
CA THR A 192 3.46 -11.03 23.69
C THR A 192 4.58 -10.03 23.96
N VAL A 193 5.39 -10.27 25.00
CA VAL A 193 6.41 -9.32 25.47
C VAL A 193 7.58 -9.14 24.49
N GLU A 194 7.68 -9.94 23.44
CA GLU A 194 8.73 -9.83 22.41
C GLU A 194 8.28 -9.12 21.12
N LEU A 195 7.01 -8.70 21.04
CA LEU A 195 6.48 -8.01 19.86
C LEU A 195 6.23 -6.52 20.09
N LEU A 196 6.39 -6.02 21.32
CA LEU A 196 6.09 -4.63 21.68
C LEU A 196 7.29 -3.96 22.33
N ASP A 197 7.53 -2.68 22.02
CA ASP A 197 8.55 -1.86 22.68
C ASP A 197 8.09 -1.38 24.07
N THR A 198 8.94 -0.61 24.76
CA THR A 198 8.65 -0.07 26.10
C THR A 198 7.45 0.88 26.13
N GLU A 199 7.01 1.38 24.98
CA GLU A 199 5.87 2.27 24.80
C GLU A 199 4.66 1.51 24.19
N ASN A 200 4.69 0.17 24.19
CA ASN A 200 3.64 -0.72 23.71
C ASN A 200 3.40 -0.68 22.18
N TYR A 201 4.39 -0.24 21.40
CA TYR A 201 4.34 -0.27 19.93
C TYR A 201 4.90 -1.55 19.34
N LEU A 202 4.32 -2.01 18.22
CA LEU A 202 4.83 -3.17 17.48
C LEU A 202 6.30 -2.98 17.09
N LEU A 203 7.15 -3.89 17.57
CA LEU A 203 8.55 -3.96 17.20
C LEU A 203 8.67 -4.25 15.69
N PRO A 204 9.61 -3.61 14.98
CA PRO A 204 9.90 -3.94 13.60
C PRO A 204 10.19 -5.44 13.48
N GLN A 205 9.63 -6.10 12.46
CA GLN A 205 9.96 -7.49 12.17
C GLN A 205 11.49 -7.60 11.98
N VAL A 206 12.15 -8.41 12.82
CA VAL A 206 13.59 -8.64 12.73
C VAL A 206 13.89 -9.19 11.33
N PRO A 207 14.80 -8.57 10.55
CA PRO A 207 15.02 -8.99 9.18
C PRO A 207 15.61 -10.40 9.15
N PRO A 208 15.17 -11.29 8.25
CA PRO A 208 15.96 -12.46 7.92
C PRO A 208 17.34 -12.01 7.40
N ALA A 209 18.39 -12.75 7.75
CA ALA A 209 19.79 -12.41 7.49
C ALA A 209 20.22 -12.39 6.00
N SER A 210 19.29 -12.50 5.05
CA SER A 210 19.55 -12.52 3.62
C SER A 210 19.33 -11.15 2.97
N ARG A 211 20.43 -10.55 2.52
CA ARG A 211 20.54 -9.28 1.80
C ARG A 211 19.60 -9.16 0.58
N THR A 212 18.81 -8.09 0.55
CA THR A 212 18.67 -7.20 -0.63
C THR A 212 18.14 -7.81 -1.96
N GLU A 213 17.40 -8.91 -1.96
CA GLU A 213 16.93 -9.53 -3.22
C GLU A 213 15.81 -8.75 -3.95
N TYR A 214 15.25 -7.71 -3.33
CA TYR A 214 14.11 -6.94 -3.84
C TYR A 214 14.42 -5.44 -3.99
N LEU A 215 15.69 -5.05 -3.97
CA LEU A 215 16.14 -3.66 -4.20
C LEU A 215 17.14 -3.57 -5.37
N GLN A 216 16.97 -2.56 -6.22
CA GLN A 216 17.78 -2.28 -7.42
C GLN A 216 18.06 -0.78 -7.56
N PRO A 217 19.11 -0.36 -8.28
CA PRO A 217 19.26 1.04 -8.69
C PRO A 217 18.08 1.52 -9.55
N LEU A 218 17.79 2.82 -9.51
CA LEU A 218 16.82 3.48 -10.38
C LEU A 218 17.17 3.19 -11.84
N PRO A 219 16.19 2.83 -12.69
CA PRO A 219 16.44 2.66 -14.11
C PRO A 219 16.79 4.02 -14.74
N ASP A 220 17.90 4.06 -15.47
CA ASP A 220 18.27 5.19 -16.35
C ASP A 220 17.09 5.61 -17.25
#